data_AF-A0A2V9FGK3-F1
#
_entry.id   AF-A0A2V9FGK3-F1
#
_cell.length_a   1.000
_cell.length_b   1.000
_cell.length_c   1.000
_cell.angle_alpha   90.00
_cell.angle_beta   90.00
_cell.angle_gamma   90.00
#
_symmetry.space_group_name_H-M   'P 1'
#
loop_
_entity.id
_entity.type
_entity.pdbx_description
1 polymer ?
#
loop_
_entity_poly.entity_id
_entity_poly.type
_entity_poly.pdbx_seq_one_letter_code
_entity_poly.pdbx_strand_id
1 'polypeptide(L)'
;MFVIWEPVLATDLSAPSNITLRRIHDPRVKQYWDRNRVLSHAMGEHDRPSVVWDYIAVYKPEQIWTDAPPQPQFTGRPVVRFIEGTRGALNTIYSEQKKLN
;
A
#
# COMPACT_ATOMS: atom_id res chain seq x y z
N MET A 1 -1.83 9.09 -2.33
CA MET A 1 -1.89 7.61 -2.16
C MET A 1 -0.74 7.01 -2.92
N PHE A 2 -0.09 5.98 -2.37
CA PHE A 2 0.98 5.26 -3.04
C PHE A 2 0.50 3.87 -3.45
N VAL A 3 0.90 3.43 -4.65
CA VAL A 3 0.74 2.05 -5.11
C VAL A 3 2.13 1.52 -5.43
N ILE A 4 2.53 0.46 -4.75
CA ILE A 4 3.83 -0.16 -4.93
C ILE A 4 3.59 -1.49 -5.62
N TRP A 5 4.18 -1.64 -6.80
CA TRP A 5 4.16 -2.88 -7.56
C TRP A 5 5.45 -3.65 -7.22
N GLU A 6 5.31 -4.92 -6.86
CA GLU A 6 6.41 -5.81 -6.49
C GLU A 6 6.34 -7.11 -7.30
N PRO A 7 7.47 -7.79 -7.56
CA PRO A 7 7.46 -9.11 -8.17
C PRO A 7 6.96 -10.16 -7.18
N VAL A 8 5.78 -10.73 -7.43
CA VAL A 8 5.16 -11.76 -6.58
C VAL A 8 5.36 -13.14 -7.19
N LEU A 9 5.19 -13.25 -8.50
CA LEU A 9 5.39 -14.47 -9.26
C LEU A 9 6.80 -14.54 -9.85
N ALA A 10 7.29 -15.76 -10.10
CA ALA A 10 8.59 -15.97 -10.76
C ALA A 10 8.66 -15.36 -12.17
N THR A 11 7.51 -15.05 -12.78
CA THR A 11 7.36 -14.44 -14.09
C THR A 11 7.27 -12.91 -14.06
N ASP A 12 7.27 -12.28 -12.88
CA ASP A 12 7.23 -10.82 -12.75
C ASP A 12 8.64 -10.23 -12.96
N LEU A 13 9.11 -10.27 -14.21
CA LEU A 13 10.48 -9.91 -14.56
C LEU A 13 10.71 -8.39 -14.71
N SER A 14 9.63 -7.61 -14.82
CA SER A 14 9.68 -6.16 -15.07
C SER A 14 8.50 -5.44 -14.43
N ALA A 15 8.61 -4.11 -14.36
CA ALA A 15 7.52 -3.24 -13.95
C ALA A 15 6.24 -3.46 -14.81
N PRO A 16 5.05 -3.19 -14.26
CA PRO A 16 3.81 -3.25 -15.02
C PRO A 16 3.84 -2.32 -16.24
N SER A 17 3.18 -2.76 -17.32
CA SER A 17 3.03 -1.93 -18.53
C SER A 17 2.24 -0.64 -18.28
N ASN A 18 2.41 0.35 -19.16
CA ASN A 18 1.59 1.58 -19.13
C ASN A 18 0.07 1.30 -19.18
N ILE A 19 -0.36 0.22 -19.84
CA ILE A 19 -1.77 -0.18 -19.90
C ILE A 19 -2.25 -0.64 -18.52
N THR A 20 -1.42 -1.38 -17.79
CA THR A 20 -1.74 -1.81 -16.41
C THR A 20 -1.79 -0.61 -15.47
N LEU A 21 -0.79 0.28 -15.53
CA LEU A 21 -0.73 1.48 -14.68
C LEU A 21 -1.95 2.39 -14.89
N ARG A 22 -2.44 2.51 -16.14
CA ARG A 22 -3.64 3.28 -16.49
C ARG A 22 -4.93 2.80 -15.84
N ARG A 23 -4.99 1.58 -15.30
CA ARG A 23 -6.15 1.09 -14.53
C ARG A 23 -6.35 1.90 -13.24
N ILE A 24 -5.30 2.56 -12.75
CA ILE A 24 -5.33 3.45 -11.58
C ILE A 24 -4.97 4.86 -12.06
N HIS A 25 -5.92 5.54 -12.70
CA HIS A 25 -5.68 6.81 -13.41
C HIS A 25 -5.84 8.07 -12.55
N ASP A 26 -6.05 7.94 -11.23
CA ASP A 26 -6.26 9.09 -10.34
C ASP A 26 -4.94 9.88 -10.15
N PRO A 27 -4.91 11.20 -10.45
CA PRO A 27 -3.69 12.00 -10.43
C PRO A 27 -3.06 12.16 -9.04
N ARG A 28 -3.81 11.87 -7.97
CA ARG A 28 -3.34 11.89 -6.57
C ARG A 28 -2.61 10.59 -6.19
N VAL A 29 -2.58 9.62 -7.11
CA VAL A 29 -1.88 8.35 -6.94
C VAL A 29 -0.49 8.45 -7.55
N LYS A 30 0.52 8.08 -6.77
CA LYS A 30 1.88 7.87 -7.25
C LYS A 30 2.17 6.37 -7.25
N GLN A 31 2.56 5.85 -8.40
CA GLN A 31 2.82 4.44 -8.60
C GLN A 31 4.33 4.21 -8.76
N TYR A 32 4.86 3.20 -8.07
CA TYR A 32 6.29 2.86 -8.10
C TYR A 32 6.49 1.37 -8.36
N TRP A 33 7.61 1.03 -8.98
CA TRP A 33 8.07 -0.34 -9.14
C TRP A 33 9.18 -0.61 -8.12
N ASP A 34 8.95 -1.55 -7.21
CA ASP A 34 9.94 -2.01 -6.24
C ASP A 34 10.45 -3.39 -6.65
N ARG A 35 11.45 -3.37 -7.54
CA ARG A 35 12.06 -4.59 -8.10
C ARG A 35 12.66 -5.49 -7.04
N ASN A 36 13.20 -4.91 -5.97
CA ASN A 36 13.98 -5.62 -4.97
C ASN A 36 13.15 -5.94 -3.72
N ARG A 37 11.83 -5.70 -3.76
CA ARG A 37 10.91 -5.93 -2.64
C ARG A 37 11.37 -5.28 -1.34
N VAL A 38 11.97 -4.09 -1.44
CA VAL A 38 12.47 -3.35 -0.28
C VAL A 38 11.35 -3.09 0.71
N LEU A 39 10.15 -2.74 0.21
CA LEU A 39 8.98 -2.53 1.06
C LEU A 39 8.54 -3.82 1.73
N SER A 40 8.32 -4.90 0.99
CA SER A 40 7.94 -6.18 1.57
C SER A 40 8.94 -6.65 2.65
N HIS A 41 10.25 -6.50 2.42
CA HIS A 41 11.28 -6.80 3.43
C HIS A 41 11.15 -5.92 4.68
N ALA A 42 10.96 -4.61 4.53
CA ALA A 42 10.72 -3.70 5.67
C ALA A 42 9.43 -4.02 6.42
N MET A 43 8.46 -4.66 5.76
CA MET A 43 7.18 -5.08 6.31
C MET A 43 7.18 -6.52 6.87
N GLY A 44 8.32 -7.21 6.84
CA GLY A 44 8.50 -8.53 7.45
C GLY A 44 8.48 -9.73 6.49
N GLU A 45 8.66 -9.53 5.18
CA GLU A 45 8.90 -10.66 4.26
C GLU A 45 10.17 -11.42 4.67
N HIS A 46 10.03 -12.73 4.91
CA HIS A 46 11.13 -13.66 5.17
C HIS A 46 11.26 -14.76 4.09
N ASP A 47 10.22 -15.00 3.31
CA ASP A 47 10.18 -15.93 2.18
C ASP A 47 9.11 -15.55 1.13
N ARG A 48 9.05 -16.29 0.01
CA ARG A 48 8.08 -16.01 -1.08
C ARG A 48 6.61 -15.99 -0.64
N PRO A 49 6.11 -16.94 0.18
CA PRO A 49 4.75 -16.86 0.72
C PRO A 49 4.46 -15.62 1.56
N SER A 50 5.47 -15.07 2.23
CA SER A 50 5.33 -13.90 3.11
C SER A 50 5.35 -12.54 2.40
N VAL A 51 5.58 -12.50 1.08
CA VAL A 51 5.56 -11.25 0.28
C VAL A 51 4.30 -10.45 0.60
N VAL A 52 4.45 -9.13 0.75
CA VAL A 52 3.34 -8.24 1.11
C VAL A 52 2.59 -7.80 -0.14
N TRP A 53 1.83 -8.73 -0.71
CA TRP A 53 0.99 -8.48 -1.89
C TRP A 53 -0.51 -8.54 -1.55
N ASP A 54 -1.32 -7.98 -2.46
CA ASP A 54 -2.77 -7.82 -2.28
C ASP A 54 -3.11 -7.23 -0.89
N TYR A 55 -2.35 -6.19 -0.54
CA TYR A 55 -2.32 -5.60 0.78
C TYR A 55 -2.67 -4.12 0.73
N ILE A 56 -3.44 -3.66 1.71
CA ILE A 56 -3.73 -2.26 1.95
C ILE A 56 -3.31 -1.88 3.36
N ALA A 57 -2.78 -0.69 3.53
CA ALA A 57 -2.52 -0.07 4.82
C ALA A 57 -2.88 1.40 4.79
N VAL A 58 -3.55 1.87 5.84
CA VAL A 58 -3.96 3.25 6.04
C VAL A 58 -3.18 3.80 7.23
N TYR A 59 -2.49 4.91 7.01
CA TYR A 59 -1.66 5.58 8.00
C TYR A 59 -2.25 6.96 8.29
N LYS A 60 -2.07 7.46 9.51
CA LYS A 60 -2.43 8.84 9.83
C LYS A 60 -1.40 9.82 9.24
N PRO A 61 -1.79 11.06 8.89
CA PRO A 61 -0.90 12.03 8.26
C PRO A 61 0.37 12.36 9.05
N GLU A 62 0.31 12.29 10.39
CA GLU A 62 1.41 12.57 11.30
C GLU A 62 2.44 11.43 11.41
N GLN A 63 2.14 10.25 10.85
CA GLN A 63 3.03 9.10 10.92
C GLN A 63 4.16 9.21 9.89
N ILE A 64 5.39 9.21 10.39
CA ILE A 64 6.61 9.28 9.57
C ILE A 64 7.17 7.86 9.41
N TRP A 65 7.48 7.48 8.17
CA TRP A 65 8.20 6.25 7.87
C TRP A 65 9.70 6.50 8.06
N THR A 66 10.35 5.70 8.90
CA THR A 66 11.80 5.73 9.11
C THR A 66 12.43 4.49 8.48
N ASP A 67 13.13 3.66 9.27
CA ASP A 67 13.74 2.41 8.81
C ASP A 67 12.69 1.32 8.51
N ALA A 68 11.52 1.41 9.15
CA ALA A 68 10.38 0.55 8.92
C ALA A 68 9.08 1.36 8.90
N PRO A 69 8.03 0.89 8.21
CA PRO A 69 6.73 1.54 8.28
C PRO A 69 6.20 1.47 9.71
N PRO A 70 5.56 2.56 10.21
CA PRO A 70 4.92 2.57 11.52
C PRO A 70 3.73 1.61 11.54
N GLN A 71 3.11 1.41 12.71
CA GLN A 71 1.88 0.62 12.77
C GLN A 71 0.76 1.32 12.00
N PRO A 72 0.11 0.67 11.02
CA PRO A 72 -1.01 1.26 10.30
C PRO A 72 -2.24 1.35 11.19
N GLN A 73 -3.05 2.39 11.00
CA GLN A 73 -4.35 2.52 11.65
C GLN A 73 -5.35 1.46 11.17
N PHE A 74 -5.19 1.03 9.92
CA PHE A 74 -5.97 -0.06 9.36
C PHE A 74 -5.14 -0.79 8.32
N THR A 75 -5.29 -2.12 8.27
CA THR A 75 -4.68 -2.94 7.25
C THR A 75 -5.54 -4.15 6.91
N GLY A 76 -5.36 -4.70 5.70
CA GLY A 76 -6.00 -5.93 5.29
C GLY A 76 -5.37 -6.55 4.04
N ARG A 77 -5.61 -7.85 3.89
CA ARG A 77 -5.30 -8.66 2.69
C ARG A 77 -6.23 -9.88 2.62
N PRO A 78 -6.78 -10.27 1.45
CA PRO A 78 -6.70 -9.59 0.15
C PRO A 78 -7.52 -8.28 0.12
N VAL A 79 -7.09 -7.25 -0.62
CA VAL A 79 -7.69 -5.90 -0.64
C VAL A 79 -9.20 -5.95 -0.87
N VAL A 80 -9.66 -6.82 -1.77
CA VAL A 80 -11.09 -6.95 -2.12
C VAL A 80 -11.99 -7.26 -0.93
N ARG A 81 -11.47 -7.89 0.12
CA ARG A 81 -12.23 -8.20 1.35
C ARG A 81 -12.23 -7.06 2.37
N PHE A 82 -11.38 -6.05 2.18
CA PHE A 82 -11.14 -4.98 3.16
C PHE A 82 -11.46 -3.58 2.61
N ILE A 83 -12.17 -3.48 1.47
CA ILE A 83 -12.57 -2.19 0.87
C ILE A 83 -13.38 -1.35 1.85
N GLU A 84 -14.42 -1.91 2.46
CA GLU A 84 -15.29 -1.16 3.38
C GLU A 84 -14.57 -0.74 4.66
N GLY A 85 -13.74 -1.61 5.22
CA GLY A 85 -12.88 -1.25 6.36
C GLY A 85 -11.89 -0.13 6.01
N THR A 86 -11.32 -0.16 4.81
CA THR A 86 -10.43 0.90 4.30
C THR A 86 -11.17 2.22 4.19
N ARG A 87 -12.40 2.23 3.63
CA ARG A 87 -13.23 3.44 3.56
C ARG A 87 -13.54 4.00 4.95
N GLY A 88 -13.90 3.12 5.89
CA GLY A 88 -14.15 3.49 7.28
C GLY A 88 -12.94 4.16 7.93
N ALA A 89 -11.77 3.53 7.82
CA ALA A 89 -10.53 4.07 8.38
C ALA A 89 -10.17 5.44 7.79
N LEU A 90 -10.29 5.62 6.47
CA LEU A 90 -10.07 6.90 5.81
C LEU A 90 -11.05 7.97 6.32
N ASN A 91 -12.35 7.66 6.40
CA ASN A 91 -13.37 8.59 6.88
C ASN A 91 -13.11 9.05 8.32
N THR A 92 -12.69 8.13 9.19
CA THR A 92 -12.32 8.46 10.57
C THR A 92 -11.15 9.43 10.60
N ILE A 93 -10.06 9.12 9.90
CA ILE A 93 -8.86 9.98 9.85
C ILE A 93 -9.20 11.37 9.31
N TYR A 94 -9.93 11.46 8.19
CA TYR A 94 -10.33 12.75 7.63
C TYR A 94 -11.22 13.56 8.59
N SER A 95 -12.13 12.90 9.31
CA SER A 95 -13.01 13.56 10.27
C SER A 95 -12.25 14.07 11.49
N GLU A 96 -11.25 13.32 11.98
CA GLU A 96 -10.35 13.76 13.05
C GLU A 96 -9.54 15.00 12.63
N GLN A 97 -8.94 14.96 11.43
CA GLN A 97 -8.15 16.07 10.90
C GLN A 97 -8.98 17.35 10.71
N LYS A 98 -10.25 17.21 10.30
CA LYS A 98 -11.15 18.36 10.16
C LYS A 98 -11.50 19.02 11.50
N LYS A 99 -11.47 18.29 12.62
CA LYS A 99 -11.73 18.85 13.96
C LYS A 99 -10.54 19.62 14.53
N LEU A 100 -9.35 19.36 14.01
CA LEU A 100 -8.09 19.97 14.46
C LEU A 100 -7.76 21.27 13.71
N ASN A 101 -8.48 21.56 12.63
CA ASN A 101 -8.37 22.77 11.80
C ASN A 101 -9.62 23.65 11.97
#